data_AF-A0A382LBZ3-F1
#
_entry.id   AF-A0A382LBZ3-F1
#
_cell.length_a   1.000
_cell.length_b   1.000
_cell.length_c   1.000
_cell.angle_alpha   90.00
_cell.angle_beta   90.00
_cell.angle_gamma   90.00
#
_symmetry.space_group_name_H-M   'P 1'
#
loop_
_entity.id
_entity.type
_entity.pdbx_description
1 polymer ?
#
loop_
_entity_poly.entity_id
_entity_poly.type
_entity_poly.pdbx_seq_one_letter_code
_entity_poly.pdbx_strand_id
1 'polypeptide(L)'
;MAYKTCVSIAEKTPKKLKQTLTKALKKSDYAEIRFDFLNPNVVPETLHLIRKDLRKCVGTLRPIYEGGKFSGSEKNRISIIKLIAEYNPFLLDIEFNALRKNKNLQHYLKSTETNILVSWHNFNQTPNISVLKKKLLEMKKFSNNIKIVT
;
A
#
# COMPACT_ATOMS: atom_id res chain seq x y z
N MET A 1 -20.63 -14.96 -2.10
CA MET A 1 -19.62 -13.89 -2.33
C MET A 1 -18.55 -14.44 -3.24
N ALA A 2 -18.28 -13.82 -4.38
CA ALA A 2 -17.10 -14.16 -5.18
C ALA A 2 -15.89 -13.46 -4.56
N TYR A 3 -14.99 -14.23 -3.95
CA TYR A 3 -13.74 -13.68 -3.42
C TYR A 3 -12.82 -13.28 -4.58
N LYS A 4 -12.04 -12.21 -4.37
CA LYS A 4 -11.01 -11.76 -5.30
C LYS A 4 -9.64 -12.15 -4.76
N THR A 5 -8.73 -12.49 -5.65
CA THR A 5 -7.36 -12.91 -5.31
C THR A 5 -6.38 -11.76 -5.54
N CYS A 6 -5.51 -11.53 -4.55
CA CYS A 6 -4.43 -10.54 -4.65
C CYS A 6 -3.12 -11.20 -4.23
N VAL A 7 -2.11 -11.15 -5.08
CA VAL A 7 -0.79 -11.77 -4.83
C VAL A 7 0.22 -10.69 -4.45
N SER A 8 0.89 -10.84 -3.31
CA SER A 8 1.97 -9.93 -2.90
C SER A 8 3.27 -10.24 -3.64
N ILE A 9 3.91 -9.19 -4.16
CA ILE A 9 5.17 -9.25 -4.90
C ILE A 9 6.22 -8.44 -4.14
N ALA A 10 7.24 -9.13 -3.64
CA ALA A 10 8.31 -8.60 -2.79
C ALA A 10 9.69 -8.77 -3.47
N GLU A 11 9.78 -8.34 -4.73
CA GLU A 11 11.01 -8.41 -5.52
C GLU A 11 11.96 -7.25 -5.18
N LYS A 12 13.27 -7.49 -5.32
CA LYS A 12 14.32 -6.53 -4.93
C LYS A 12 14.81 -5.64 -6.08
N THR A 13 14.42 -5.93 -7.32
CA THR A 13 14.86 -5.15 -8.49
C THR A 13 13.70 -4.88 -9.46
N PRO A 14 13.71 -3.74 -10.20
CA PRO A 14 12.65 -3.39 -11.14
C PRO A 14 12.40 -4.48 -12.19
N LYS A 15 13.48 -5.04 -12.77
CA LYS A 15 13.39 -6.09 -13.80
C LYS A 15 12.70 -7.36 -13.29
N LYS A 16 13.09 -7.85 -12.10
CA LYS A 16 12.46 -9.04 -11.51
C LYS A 16 11.01 -8.77 -11.14
N LEU A 17 10.73 -7.59 -10.56
CA LEU A 17 9.38 -7.16 -10.21
C LEU A 17 8.45 -7.18 -11.42
N LYS A 18 8.88 -6.62 -12.57
CA LYS A 18 8.10 -6.65 -13.80
C LYS A 18 7.79 -8.08 -14.26
N GLN A 19 8.80 -8.95 -14.27
CA GLN A 19 8.64 -10.35 -14.69
C GLN A 19 7.68 -11.12 -13.78
N THR A 20 7.83 -10.97 -12.45
CA THR A 20 6.95 -11.61 -11.46
C THR A 20 5.53 -11.06 -11.54
N LEU A 21 5.37 -9.74 -11.73
CA LEU A 21 4.07 -9.09 -11.91
C LEU A 21 3.31 -9.63 -13.12
N THR A 22 3.98 -9.74 -14.27
CA THR A 22 3.36 -10.31 -15.48
C THR A 22 2.90 -11.75 -15.26
N LYS A 23 3.62 -12.56 -14.48
CA LYS A 23 3.21 -13.93 -14.15
C LYS A 23 2.05 -13.96 -13.15
N ALA A 24 2.08 -13.10 -12.13
CA ALA A 24 1.05 -13.03 -11.10
C ALA A 24 -0.31 -12.62 -11.68
N LEU A 25 -0.36 -11.54 -12.47
CA LEU A 25 -1.62 -11.03 -13.04
C LEU A 25 -2.29 -11.96 -14.06
N LYS A 26 -1.61 -13.01 -14.53
CA LYS A 26 -2.22 -14.08 -15.33
C LYS A 26 -3.02 -15.07 -14.49
N LYS A 27 -2.81 -15.11 -13.18
CA LYS A 27 -3.37 -16.10 -12.24
C LYS A 27 -4.15 -15.47 -11.08
N SER A 28 -4.19 -14.14 -10.98
CA SER A 28 -4.88 -13.42 -9.93
C SER A 28 -5.66 -12.22 -10.46
N ASP A 29 -6.66 -11.77 -9.69
CA ASP A 29 -7.42 -10.56 -10.02
C ASP A 29 -6.54 -9.32 -9.89
N TYR A 30 -5.73 -9.27 -8.83
CA TYR A 30 -4.88 -8.15 -8.45
C TYR A 30 -3.47 -8.60 -8.01
N ALA A 31 -2.56 -7.65 -7.88
CA ALA A 31 -1.25 -7.85 -7.26
C ALA A 31 -0.94 -6.72 -6.26
N GLU A 32 -0.33 -7.03 -5.12
CA GLU A 32 0.19 -6.04 -4.18
C GLU A 32 1.70 -5.86 -4.44
N ILE A 33 2.11 -4.66 -4.83
CA ILE A 33 3.52 -4.33 -5.03
C ILE A 33 4.10 -3.83 -3.70
N ARG A 34 4.98 -4.63 -3.11
CA ARG A 34 5.68 -4.29 -1.87
C ARG A 34 6.95 -3.50 -2.16
N PHE A 35 6.78 -2.19 -2.38
CA PHE A 35 7.88 -1.27 -2.66
C PHE A 35 8.91 -1.19 -1.52
N ASP A 36 8.54 -1.59 -0.30
CA ASP A 36 9.44 -1.64 0.85
C ASP A 36 10.58 -2.67 0.72
N PHE A 37 10.50 -3.60 -0.24
CA PHE A 37 11.58 -4.54 -0.57
C PHE A 37 12.58 -4.00 -1.60
N LEU A 38 12.24 -2.90 -2.27
CA LEU A 38 13.13 -2.23 -3.21
C LEU A 38 14.03 -1.24 -2.49
N ASN A 39 15.17 -0.94 -3.10
CA ASN A 39 15.88 0.28 -2.75
C ASN A 39 14.99 1.49 -3.11
N PRO A 40 14.76 2.45 -2.19
CA PRO A 40 13.96 3.64 -2.46
C PRO A 40 14.33 4.40 -3.75
N ASN A 41 15.62 4.39 -4.11
CA ASN A 41 16.14 5.10 -5.29
C ASN A 41 15.63 4.51 -6.62
N VAL A 42 15.24 3.23 -6.64
CA VAL A 42 14.75 2.56 -7.86
C VAL A 42 13.22 2.53 -7.96
N VAL A 43 12.50 3.09 -6.99
CA VAL A 43 11.03 3.17 -7.02
C VAL A 43 10.52 3.98 -8.22
N PRO A 44 11.09 5.16 -8.57
CA PRO A 44 10.63 5.91 -9.75
C PRO A 44 10.75 5.11 -11.06
N GLU A 45 11.90 4.45 -11.26
CA GLU A 45 12.15 3.58 -12.42
C GLU A 45 11.14 2.42 -12.44
N THR A 46 10.92 1.79 -11.29
CA THR A 46 9.97 0.67 -11.15
C THR A 46 8.56 1.12 -11.54
N LEU A 47 8.09 2.24 -10.99
CA LEU A 47 6.76 2.79 -11.29
C LEU A 47 6.59 3.03 -12.79
N HIS A 48 7.60 3.63 -13.44
CA HIS A 48 7.58 3.83 -14.88
C HIS A 48 7.50 2.50 -15.66
N LEU A 49 8.29 1.51 -15.26
CA LEU A 49 8.35 0.19 -15.89
C LEU A 49 7.02 -0.60 -15.80
N ILE A 50 6.31 -0.48 -14.68
CA ILE A 50 5.04 -1.19 -14.44
C ILE A 50 3.79 -0.33 -14.66
N ARG A 51 3.92 0.91 -15.13
CA ARG A 51 2.82 1.89 -15.22
C ARG A 51 1.52 1.38 -15.84
N LYS A 52 1.63 0.53 -16.87
CA LYS A 52 0.47 -0.04 -17.58
C LYS A 52 -0.30 -1.06 -16.73
N ASP A 53 0.36 -1.72 -15.78
CA ASP A 53 -0.22 -2.76 -14.93
C ASP A 53 -0.77 -2.19 -13.61
N LEU A 54 -0.40 -0.95 -13.25
CA LEU A 54 -0.74 -0.35 -11.95
C LEU A 54 -2.25 -0.26 -11.69
N ARG A 55 -3.07 -0.18 -12.73
CA ARG A 55 -4.54 -0.21 -12.63
C ARG A 55 -5.12 -1.53 -12.09
N LYS A 56 -4.29 -2.57 -11.94
CA LYS A 56 -4.63 -3.84 -11.26
C LYS A 56 -3.77 -4.09 -10.01
N CYS A 57 -3.04 -3.07 -9.54
CA CYS A 57 -2.07 -3.21 -8.45
C CYS A 57 -2.44 -2.41 -7.21
N VAL A 58 -2.22 -3.01 -6.04
CA VAL A 58 -2.17 -2.29 -4.75
C VAL A 58 -0.72 -1.86 -4.51
N GLY A 59 -0.44 -0.55 -4.54
CA GLY A 59 0.88 -0.03 -4.19
C GLY A 59 1.05 0.03 -2.67
N THR A 60 2.10 -0.57 -2.12
CA THR A 60 2.33 -0.62 -0.66
C THR A 60 3.77 -0.28 -0.33
N LEU A 61 3.97 0.69 0.59
CA LEU A 61 5.28 1.03 1.16
C LEU A 61 5.25 0.88 2.69
N ARG A 62 5.30 -0.38 3.14
CA ARG A 62 5.12 -0.76 4.55
C ARG A 62 6.35 -0.38 5.39
N PRO A 63 6.20 0.37 6.50
CA PRO A 63 7.29 0.66 7.43
C PRO A 63 7.59 -0.54 8.34
N ILE A 64 8.79 -0.58 8.92
CA ILE A 64 9.24 -1.67 9.81
C ILE A 64 8.31 -1.88 11.02
N TYR A 65 7.78 -0.81 11.61
CA TYR A 65 6.92 -0.91 12.79
C TYR A 65 5.53 -1.51 12.52
N GLU A 66 5.16 -1.73 11.25
CA GLU A 66 3.99 -2.52 10.84
C GLU A 66 4.40 -3.74 10.00
N GLY A 67 5.59 -4.32 10.25
CA GLY A 67 6.03 -5.58 9.63
C GLY A 67 6.58 -5.45 8.21
N GLY A 68 6.89 -4.23 7.76
CA GLY A 68 7.52 -3.96 6.48
C GLY A 68 9.05 -4.01 6.49
N LYS A 69 9.65 -3.66 5.36
CA LYS A 69 11.12 -3.56 5.19
C LYS A 69 11.64 -2.13 4.98
N PHE A 70 10.76 -1.12 4.92
CA PHE A 70 11.18 0.25 4.73
C PHE A 70 11.80 0.81 6.02
N SER A 71 13.11 1.08 5.98
CA SER A 71 13.94 1.57 7.09
C SER A 71 14.28 3.06 7.02
N GLY A 72 13.85 3.78 5.98
CA GLY A 72 14.09 5.21 5.84
C GLY A 72 13.26 6.06 6.81
N SER A 73 13.52 7.37 6.84
CA SER A 73 12.73 8.30 7.64
C SER A 73 11.28 8.37 7.17
N GLU A 74 10.35 8.69 8.07
CA GLU A 74 8.94 8.86 7.72
C GLU A 74 8.74 9.99 6.69
N LYS A 75 9.55 11.05 6.76
CA LYS A 75 9.55 12.13 5.76
C LYS A 75 9.87 11.58 4.36
N ASN A 76 10.90 10.74 4.25
CA ASN A 76 11.27 10.11 2.98
C ASN A 76 10.19 9.14 2.50
N ARG A 77 9.62 8.34 3.41
CA ARG A 77 8.52 7.42 3.11
C ARG A 77 7.33 8.14 2.50
N ILE A 78 6.93 9.26 3.12
CA ILE A 78 5.81 10.09 2.66
C ILE A 78 6.09 10.67 1.27
N SER A 79 7.31 11.14 0.99
CA SER A 79 7.67 11.60 -0.36
C SER A 79 7.51 10.51 -1.42
N ILE A 80 7.91 9.27 -1.10
CA ILE A 80 7.77 8.13 -2.02
C ILE A 80 6.30 7.73 -2.18
N ILE A 81 5.52 7.74 -1.10
CA ILE A 81 4.07 7.51 -1.14
C ILE A 81 3.39 8.50 -2.08
N LYS A 82 3.73 9.79 -1.97
CA LYS A 82 3.20 10.83 -2.85
C LYS A 82 3.55 10.55 -4.31
N LEU A 83 4.80 10.16 -4.58
CA LEU A 83 5.20 9.75 -5.92
C LEU A 83 4.38 8.54 -6.43
N ILE A 84 4.15 7.51 -5.61
CA ILE A 84 3.34 6.35 -6.00
C ILE A 84 1.89 6.79 -6.33
N ALA A 85 1.34 7.75 -5.57
CA ALA A 85 0.01 8.30 -5.81
C ALA A 85 -0.11 8.97 -7.19
N GLU A 86 0.92 9.69 -7.66
CA GLU A 86 0.93 10.29 -9.00
C GLU A 86 0.79 9.26 -10.14
N TYR A 87 1.16 8.01 -9.89
CA TYR A 87 1.00 6.91 -10.86
C TYR A 87 -0.37 6.22 -10.77
N ASN A 88 -1.25 6.66 -9.87
CA ASN A 88 -2.65 6.25 -9.71
C ASN A 88 -2.87 4.72 -9.82
N PRO A 89 -2.30 3.92 -8.89
CA PRO A 89 -2.54 2.48 -8.82
C PRO A 89 -4.02 2.17 -8.54
N PHE A 90 -4.42 0.91 -8.70
CA PHE A 90 -5.78 0.45 -8.35
C PHE A 90 -6.15 0.85 -6.93
N LEU A 91 -5.24 0.60 -5.99
CA LEU A 91 -5.29 1.10 -4.62
C LEU A 91 -3.89 1.49 -4.16
N LEU A 92 -3.81 2.52 -3.32
CA LEU A 92 -2.59 2.86 -2.57
C LEU A 92 -2.80 2.52 -1.10
N ASP A 93 -2.04 1.56 -0.59
CA ASP A 93 -2.09 1.14 0.81
C ASP A 93 -1.33 2.14 1.69
N ILE A 94 -2.05 2.75 2.65
CA ILE A 94 -1.51 3.68 3.63
C ILE A 94 -1.91 3.25 5.04
N GLU A 95 -0.95 3.22 5.95
CA GLU A 95 -1.19 2.95 7.37
C GLU A 95 -2.10 4.00 8.00
N PHE A 96 -3.10 3.55 8.74
CA PHE A 96 -4.03 4.40 9.49
C PHE A 96 -3.30 5.41 10.39
N ASN A 97 -2.21 4.97 11.03
CA ASN A 97 -1.42 5.84 11.90
C ASN A 97 -0.73 6.99 11.14
N ALA A 98 -0.27 6.75 9.91
CA ALA A 98 0.36 7.76 9.07
C ALA A 98 -0.66 8.83 8.65
N LEU A 99 -1.86 8.40 8.24
CA LEU A 99 -2.97 9.31 7.93
C LEU A 99 -3.39 10.13 9.15
N ARG A 100 -3.64 9.46 10.28
CA ARG A 100 -4.12 10.12 11.51
C ARG A 100 -3.18 11.23 12.00
N LYS A 101 -1.86 11.05 11.83
CA LYS A 101 -0.84 11.99 12.29
C LYS A 101 -0.51 13.10 11.28
N ASN A 102 -0.87 12.95 10.00
CA ASN A 102 -0.43 13.86 8.94
C ASN A 102 -1.59 14.38 8.07
N LYS A 103 -2.13 15.55 8.44
CA LYS A 103 -3.19 16.23 7.67
C LYS A 103 -2.75 16.65 6.26
N ASN A 104 -1.47 17.02 6.08
CA ASN A 104 -0.95 17.42 4.77
C ASN A 104 -0.90 16.25 3.79
N LEU A 105 -0.57 15.04 4.27
CA LEU A 105 -0.65 13.82 3.47
C LEU A 105 -2.10 13.53 3.07
N GLN A 106 -3.06 13.66 3.99
CA GLN A 106 -4.48 13.46 3.67
C GLN A 106 -4.95 14.41 2.56
N HIS A 107 -4.62 15.70 2.67
CA HIS A 107 -5.01 16.70 1.68
C HIS A 107 -4.38 16.41 0.31
N TYR A 108 -3.09 16.07 0.29
CA TYR A 108 -2.39 15.69 -0.94
C TYR A 108 -3.01 14.46 -1.60
N LEU A 109 -3.26 13.37 -0.86
CA LEU A 109 -3.84 12.16 -1.43
C LEU A 109 -5.24 12.43 -2.02
N LYS A 110 -6.05 13.27 -1.35
CA LYS A 110 -7.33 13.72 -1.89
C LYS A 110 -7.19 14.49 -3.21
N SER A 111 -6.17 15.33 -3.36
CA SER A 111 -5.96 16.09 -4.61
C SER A 111 -5.46 15.23 -5.77
N THR A 112 -4.86 14.06 -5.51
CA THR A 112 -4.42 13.13 -6.57
C THR A 112 -5.54 12.23 -7.12
N GLU A 113 -6.73 12.25 -6.50
CA GLU A 113 -7.85 11.33 -6.80
C GLU A 113 -7.47 9.83 -6.71
N THR A 114 -6.34 9.51 -6.08
CA THR A 114 -5.89 8.12 -5.91
C THR A 114 -6.80 7.41 -4.91
N ASN A 115 -7.32 6.25 -5.30
CA ASN A 115 -8.07 5.41 -4.37
C ASN A 115 -7.14 4.82 -3.32
N ILE A 116 -7.40 5.10 -2.04
CA ILE A 116 -6.55 4.62 -0.95
C ILE A 116 -7.17 3.40 -0.24
N LEU A 117 -6.32 2.45 0.15
CA LEU A 117 -6.60 1.38 1.09
C LEU A 117 -6.03 1.78 2.44
N VAL A 118 -6.87 1.90 3.46
CA VAL A 118 -6.41 2.25 4.81
C VAL A 118 -6.15 0.98 5.58
N SER A 119 -4.92 0.79 6.06
CA SER A 119 -4.50 -0.45 6.70
C SER A 119 -4.06 -0.25 8.15
N TRP A 120 -4.23 -1.29 8.96
CA TRP A 120 -3.72 -1.34 10.34
C TRP A 120 -3.34 -2.77 10.69
N HIS A 121 -2.17 -2.93 11.31
CA HIS A 121 -1.61 -4.24 11.66
C HIS A 121 -1.32 -4.32 13.17
N ASN A 122 -1.64 -5.45 13.79
CA ASN A 122 -1.25 -5.78 15.16
C ASN A 122 -0.72 -7.21 15.23
N PHE A 123 0.60 -7.36 15.16
CA PHE A 123 1.23 -8.69 15.17
C PHE A 123 1.41 -9.29 16.58
N ASN A 124 1.00 -8.56 17.63
CA ASN A 124 1.21 -9.00 19.02
C ASN A 124 0.01 -9.75 19.58
N GLN A 125 -1.21 -9.34 19.17
CA GLN A 125 -2.44 -9.92 19.66
C GLN A 125 -3.61 -9.61 18.72
N THR A 126 -4.62 -10.46 18.73
CA THR A 126 -5.94 -10.17 18.18
C THR A 126 -6.81 -9.45 19.23
N PRO A 127 -7.10 -8.15 19.07
CA PRO A 127 -8.02 -7.44 19.97
C PRO A 127 -9.43 -8.02 19.90
N ASN A 128 -10.22 -7.78 20.95
CA ASN A 128 -11.62 -8.16 20.93
C ASN A 128 -12.41 -7.41 19.84
N ILE A 129 -13.58 -7.96 19.49
CA ILE A 129 -14.42 -7.44 18.42
C ILE A 129 -14.88 -5.99 18.61
N SER A 130 -15.05 -5.53 19.86
CA SER A 130 -15.46 -4.15 20.15
C SER A 130 -14.36 -3.15 19.75
N VAL A 131 -13.10 -3.47 20.08
CA VAL A 131 -11.93 -2.67 19.68
C VAL A 131 -11.76 -2.67 18.16
N LEU A 132 -11.91 -3.82 17.51
CA LEU A 132 -11.84 -3.94 16.04
C LEU A 132 -12.92 -3.12 15.35
N LYS A 133 -14.17 -3.18 15.84
CA LYS A 133 -15.29 -2.37 15.31
C LYS A 133 -15.01 -0.87 15.46
N LYS A 134 -14.52 -0.43 16.62
CA LYS A 134 -14.14 0.97 16.83
C LYS A 134 -13.04 1.39 15.86
N LYS A 135 -12.01 0.55 15.66
CA LYS A 135 -10.93 0.81 14.71
C LYS A 135 -11.43 0.93 13.27
N LEU A 136 -12.30 0.01 12.86
CA LEU A 136 -12.96 0.03 11.55
C LEU A 136 -13.70 1.35 11.32
N LEU A 137 -14.50 1.81 12.29
CA LEU A 137 -15.24 3.07 12.20
C LEU A 137 -14.31 4.29 12.11
N GLU A 138 -13.18 4.29 12.83
CA GLU A 138 -12.18 5.34 12.71
C GLU A 138 -11.51 5.35 11.33
N MET A 139 -11.17 4.18 10.79
CA MET A 139 -10.56 4.04 9.46
C MET A 139 -11.52 4.43 8.33
N LYS A 140 -12.83 4.15 8.49
CA LYS A 140 -13.89 4.55 7.53
C LYS A 140 -13.97 6.06 7.29
N LYS A 141 -13.46 6.88 8.20
CA LYS A 141 -13.37 8.33 8.02
C LYS A 141 -12.41 8.74 6.91
N PHE A 142 -11.50 7.84 6.51
CA PHE A 142 -10.46 8.08 5.53
C PHE A 142 -10.74 7.39 4.19
N SER A 143 -11.30 6.18 4.21
CA SER A 143 -11.60 5.41 3.01
C SER A 143 -12.68 4.35 3.24
N ASN A 144 -13.36 3.96 2.17
CA ASN A 144 -14.23 2.77 2.17
C ASN A 144 -13.44 1.47 2.01
N ASN A 145 -12.19 1.53 1.53
CA ASN A 145 -11.31 0.37 1.43
C ASN A 145 -10.47 0.25 2.70
N ILE A 146 -10.69 -0.81 3.48
CA ILE A 146 -10.09 -0.99 4.81
C ILE A 146 -9.49 -2.39 4.94
N LYS A 147 -8.28 -2.47 5.50
CA LYS A 147 -7.56 -3.71 5.81
C LYS A 147 -7.15 -3.72 7.28
N ILE A 148 -7.61 -4.71 8.03
CA ILE A 148 -7.18 -4.96 9.41
C ILE A 148 -6.56 -6.34 9.47
N VAL A 149 -5.36 -6.43 10.03
CA VAL A 149 -4.61 -7.69 10.22
C VAL A 149 -4.18 -7.77 11.68
N THR A 150 -4.49 -8.88 12.37
CA THR A 150 -4.16 -9.08 13.79
C THR A 150 -3.78 -10.52 14.11
#